data_AF-A0A8T3S7T8-F1
#
_entry.id   AF-A0A8T3S7T8-F1
#
_cell.length_a   1.000
_cell.length_b   1.000
_cell.length_c   1.000
_cell.angle_alpha   90.00
_cell.angle_beta   90.00
_cell.angle_gamma   90.00
#
_symmetry.space_group_name_H-M   'P 1'
#
loop_
_entity.id
_entity.type
_entity.pdbx_description
1 polymer ?
#
loop_
_entity_poly.entity_id
_entity_poly.type
_entity_poly.pdbx_seq_one_letter_code
_entity_poly.pdbx_strand_id
1 'polypeptide(L)'
;MLTIPTHLLVPHQGHGAVLVDAHGALPRLDLVLEEEDTVVIGVLRALRSAWNLDAVVLETHLPPAPDGSSDDHVALAVIDEPDPSWTAPAGTRWDQPPRELPERVGPRAATWLGEWETGAEPPPLRPRWARPGWHARATAWIRAALEEAGRPAAGEIEMRRLWGISAIARVATAGGGTAWFKAVFPQFEVEVAITRFLEAAIPDAVPHVIAADGDVGWLLLDAVGAEPVGSAATDDQLAAAIRRLVQIQASMAGREEELRALGVADRPLRRLADDVAAAMDDPAEIEGPDVAPERLATVVDWVRRQSDWLDAVGLPETLVHGDFHVFNVIERHGEPVIIDWSDPAISHPLLDVGPWFGHPVAPGDPGRSWAAWLDALSSIGPVDAVRGERERVFGLASAFQLVSYAAIVRGLEPANRYQLSDGVRDFWGLLDARVP
;
A
#
# COMPACT_ATOMS: atom_id res chain seq x y z
N MET A 1 -23.24 -0.66 4.55
CA MET A 1 -23.08 0.19 5.75
C MET A 1 -22.64 -0.71 6.89
N LEU A 2 -21.39 -0.53 7.33
CA LEU A 2 -20.76 -1.32 8.38
C LEU A 2 -20.59 -0.42 9.61
N THR A 3 -20.93 -0.92 10.80
CA THR A 3 -20.71 -0.18 12.06
C THR A 3 -19.51 -0.75 12.79
N ILE A 4 -18.49 0.07 13.05
CA ILE A 4 -17.27 -0.35 13.75
C ILE A 4 -17.14 0.38 15.10
N PRO A 5 -17.31 -0.32 16.24
CA PRO A 5 -16.88 0.13 17.55
C PRO A 5 -15.43 0.66 17.53
N THR A 6 -15.23 1.93 17.87
CA THR A 6 -13.90 2.54 17.82
C THR A 6 -13.56 3.25 19.11
N HIS A 7 -12.51 2.79 19.78
CA HIS A 7 -11.92 3.48 20.92
C HIS A 7 -11.01 4.61 20.45
N LEU A 8 -11.00 5.70 21.20
CA LEU A 8 -10.26 6.91 20.88
C LEU A 8 -9.17 7.12 21.92
N LEU A 9 -7.94 7.27 21.46
CA LEU A 9 -6.82 7.73 22.26
C LEU A 9 -6.56 9.19 21.91
N VAL A 10 -6.94 10.09 22.82
CA VAL A 10 -6.75 11.53 22.67
C VAL A 10 -5.82 12.02 23.79
N PRO A 11 -4.56 12.34 23.48
CA PRO A 11 -3.64 12.89 24.46
C PRO A 11 -4.01 14.33 24.82
N HIS A 12 -3.77 14.69 26.09
CA HIS A 12 -3.77 16.09 26.51
C HIS A 12 -2.42 16.75 26.17
N GLN A 13 -2.41 18.06 25.92
CA GLN A 13 -1.17 18.81 25.62
C GLN A 13 -0.15 18.80 26.77
N GLY A 14 -0.65 18.68 27.99
CA GLY A 14 0.19 18.39 29.16
C GLY A 14 0.35 16.88 29.31
N HIS A 15 1.59 16.39 29.25
CA HIS A 15 1.91 14.99 29.57
C HIS A 15 1.25 14.55 30.88
N GLY A 16 0.74 13.31 30.90
CA GLY A 16 0.14 12.69 32.09
C GLY A 16 -1.38 12.74 32.20
N ALA A 17 -2.10 13.27 31.21
CA ALA A 17 -3.55 13.06 31.07
C ALA A 17 -3.99 12.68 29.65
N VAL A 18 -4.99 11.80 29.54
CA VAL A 18 -5.69 11.49 28.30
C VAL A 18 -7.18 11.73 28.47
N LEU A 19 -7.90 11.85 27.36
CA LEU A 19 -9.36 11.95 27.41
C LEU A 19 -9.94 10.59 27.82
N VAL A 20 -10.79 10.60 28.84
CA VAL A 20 -11.53 9.42 29.31
C VAL A 20 -13.02 9.71 29.40
N ASP A 21 -13.85 8.67 29.35
CA ASP A 21 -15.30 8.79 29.57
C ASP A 21 -15.66 8.96 31.06
N ALA A 22 -16.96 8.99 31.35
CA ALA A 22 -17.47 9.11 32.72
C ALA A 22 -16.99 7.99 33.66
N HIS A 23 -16.70 6.81 33.13
CA HIS A 23 -16.22 5.64 33.87
C HIS A 23 -14.69 5.57 33.97
N GLY A 24 -13.98 6.51 33.33
CA GLY A 24 -12.52 6.51 33.30
C GLY A 24 -11.93 5.55 32.27
N ALA A 25 -12.71 5.11 31.27
CA ALA A 25 -12.25 4.29 30.16
C ALA A 25 -11.93 5.13 28.91
N LEU A 26 -11.24 4.55 27.92
CA LEU A 26 -11.05 5.20 26.62
C LEU A 26 -12.42 5.50 25.98
N PRO A 27 -12.68 6.75 25.56
CA PRO A 27 -13.93 7.10 24.90
C PRO A 27 -14.16 6.23 23.67
N ARG A 28 -15.43 5.98 23.37
CA ARG A 28 -15.83 5.14 22.24
C ARG A 28 -16.84 5.89 21.37
N LEU A 29 -16.64 5.79 20.05
CA LEU A 29 -17.62 6.16 19.03
C LEU A 29 -17.91 4.94 18.16
N ASP A 30 -19.14 4.81 17.67
CA ASP A 30 -19.49 3.82 16.67
C ASP A 30 -19.35 4.48 15.28
N LEU A 31 -18.39 4.00 14.49
CA LEU A 31 -18.15 4.53 13.14
C LEU A 31 -19.13 3.89 12.17
N VAL A 32 -19.84 4.71 11.42
CA VAL A 32 -20.68 4.24 10.32
C VAL A 32 -19.88 4.41 9.03
N LEU A 33 -19.45 3.30 8.44
CA LEU A 33 -18.73 3.28 7.17
C LEU A 33 -19.69 3.00 6.01
N GLU A 34 -19.64 3.89 5.03
CA GLU A 34 -20.23 3.69 3.70
C GLU A 34 -19.27 2.87 2.82
N GLU A 35 -19.72 2.45 1.64
CA GLU A 35 -19.05 1.40 0.84
C GLU A 35 -17.59 1.74 0.45
N GLU A 36 -17.29 3.02 0.25
CA GLU A 36 -15.94 3.51 -0.09
C GLU A 36 -15.19 4.14 1.10
N ASP A 37 -15.80 4.16 2.29
CA ASP A 37 -15.19 4.79 3.45
C ASP A 37 -14.06 3.92 4.02
N THR A 38 -12.89 4.53 4.20
CA THR A 38 -11.83 3.96 5.04
C THR A 38 -12.07 4.32 6.51
N VAL A 39 -11.42 3.61 7.43
CA VAL A 39 -11.54 3.87 8.88
C VAL A 39 -11.22 5.33 9.23
N VAL A 40 -10.19 5.92 8.62
CA VAL A 40 -9.83 7.32 8.87
C VAL A 40 -10.94 8.29 8.45
N ILE A 41 -11.65 8.03 7.35
CA ILE A 41 -12.80 8.84 6.93
C ILE A 41 -13.92 8.74 7.97
N GLY A 42 -14.23 7.52 8.42
CA GLY A 42 -15.23 7.27 9.45
C GLY A 42 -14.90 7.99 10.76
N VAL A 43 -13.65 7.89 11.22
CA VAL A 43 -13.16 8.55 12.45
C VAL A 43 -13.31 10.07 12.34
N LEU A 44 -12.81 10.68 11.27
CA LEU A 44 -12.87 12.14 11.07
C LEU A 44 -14.34 12.62 11.02
N ARG A 45 -15.21 11.90 10.29
CA ARG A 45 -16.65 12.20 10.23
C ARG A 45 -17.30 12.12 11.61
N ALA A 46 -17.01 11.06 12.37
CA ALA A 46 -17.57 10.85 13.70
C ALA A 46 -17.10 11.92 14.70
N LEU A 47 -15.81 12.27 14.71
CA LEU A 47 -15.24 13.31 15.58
C LEU A 47 -15.81 14.70 15.27
N ARG A 48 -15.93 15.05 13.98
CA ARG A 48 -16.53 16.32 13.56
C ARG A 48 -18.00 16.40 13.97
N SER A 49 -18.77 15.35 13.72
CA SER A 49 -20.22 15.32 13.99
C SER A 49 -20.54 15.26 15.50
N ALA A 50 -19.88 14.36 16.23
CA ALA A 50 -20.19 14.11 17.64
C ALA A 50 -19.51 15.12 18.58
N TRP A 51 -18.28 15.53 18.27
CA TRP A 51 -17.42 16.27 19.20
C TRP A 51 -17.01 17.67 18.70
N ASN A 52 -17.48 18.07 17.51
CA ASN A 52 -17.08 19.32 16.86
C ASN A 52 -15.54 19.49 16.85
N LEU A 53 -14.84 18.39 16.56
CA LEU A 53 -13.39 18.31 16.56
C LEU A 53 -12.88 18.06 15.13
N ASP A 54 -12.16 19.03 14.59
CA ASP A 54 -11.34 18.82 13.39
C ASP A 54 -10.00 18.19 13.80
N ALA A 55 -10.03 16.87 13.89
CA ALA A 55 -8.92 16.06 14.38
C ALA A 55 -7.85 15.80 13.32
N VAL A 56 -6.62 15.57 13.79
CA VAL A 56 -5.59 14.87 13.03
C VAL A 56 -5.51 13.44 13.55
N VAL A 57 -5.65 12.45 12.69
CA VAL A 57 -5.47 11.04 13.04
C VAL A 57 -4.04 10.65 12.76
N LEU A 58 -3.35 10.09 13.76
CA LEU A 58 -1.98 9.57 13.64
C LEU A 58 -1.99 8.08 13.29
N GLU A 59 -2.99 7.33 13.74
CA GLU A 59 -3.09 5.89 13.51
C GLU A 59 -4.56 5.45 13.54
N THR A 60 -4.92 4.54 12.64
CA THR A 60 -6.11 3.71 12.77
C THR A 60 -5.69 2.25 12.86
N HIS A 61 -5.88 1.63 14.01
CA HIS A 61 -5.56 0.23 14.26
C HIS A 61 -6.85 -0.58 14.30
N LEU A 62 -7.00 -1.52 13.36
CA LEU A 62 -8.17 -2.37 13.20
C LEU A 62 -7.69 -3.81 13.05
N PRO A 63 -7.39 -4.51 14.17
CA PRO A 63 -6.93 -5.89 14.11
C PRO A 63 -8.03 -6.81 13.52
N PRO A 64 -7.64 -7.90 12.84
CA PRO A 64 -8.59 -8.85 12.29
C PRO A 64 -9.40 -9.52 13.40
N ALA A 65 -10.62 -9.93 13.07
CA ALA A 65 -11.44 -10.68 14.02
C ALA A 65 -10.86 -12.09 14.26
N PRO A 66 -10.82 -12.59 15.53
CA PRO A 66 -10.32 -13.92 15.90
C PRO A 66 -10.97 -15.09 15.14
N ASP A 67 -12.23 -14.95 14.75
CA ASP A 67 -13.00 -15.95 14.00
C ASP A 67 -13.15 -15.61 12.51
N GLY A 68 -12.50 -14.53 12.05
CA GLY A 68 -12.64 -14.00 10.70
C GLY A 68 -14.01 -13.40 10.38
N SER A 69 -14.89 -13.21 11.37
CA SER A 69 -16.21 -12.62 11.16
C SER A 69 -16.14 -11.11 11.00
N SER A 70 -17.06 -10.55 10.20
CA SER A 70 -17.25 -9.11 10.03
C SER A 70 -17.86 -8.42 11.26
N ASP A 71 -18.38 -9.18 12.21
CA ASP A 71 -19.32 -8.67 13.23
C ASP A 71 -18.62 -8.29 14.55
N ASP A 72 -17.33 -8.58 14.69
CA ASP A 72 -16.56 -8.34 15.93
C ASP A 72 -15.37 -7.37 15.72
N HIS A 73 -15.44 -6.52 14.70
CA HIS A 73 -14.41 -5.51 14.47
C HIS A 73 -14.41 -4.45 15.58
N VAL A 74 -13.24 -4.24 16.21
CA VAL A 74 -13.01 -3.14 17.16
C VAL A 74 -11.78 -2.39 16.72
N ALA A 75 -11.90 -1.08 16.52
CA ALA A 75 -10.79 -0.23 16.13
C ALA A 75 -10.28 0.62 17.31
N LEU A 76 -9.05 1.09 17.15
CA LEU A 76 -8.44 2.15 17.92
C LEU A 76 -8.04 3.27 16.96
N ALA A 77 -8.44 4.50 17.25
CA ALA A 77 -7.92 5.67 16.57
C ALA A 77 -7.06 6.48 17.54
N VAL A 78 -5.82 6.74 17.14
CA VAL A 78 -4.91 7.64 17.84
C VAL A 78 -5.03 9.02 17.23
N ILE A 79 -5.43 9.98 18.04
CA ILE A 79 -5.62 11.37 17.64
C ILE A 79 -4.38 12.17 18.06
N ASP A 80 -3.93 13.07 17.19
CA ASP A 80 -2.90 14.06 17.57
C ASP A 80 -3.48 15.02 18.63
N GLU A 81 -2.62 15.80 19.27
CA GLU A 81 -3.05 16.73 20.32
C GLU A 81 -4.11 17.72 19.77
N PRO A 82 -5.32 17.78 20.35
CA PRO A 82 -6.33 18.74 19.93
C PRO A 82 -5.88 20.19 20.16
N ASP A 83 -6.45 21.12 19.39
CA ASP A 83 -6.24 22.55 19.60
C ASP A 83 -6.61 22.96 21.05
N PRO A 84 -5.83 23.82 21.74
CA PRO A 84 -6.11 24.18 23.13
C PRO A 84 -7.46 24.86 23.34
N SER A 85 -8.05 25.43 22.27
CA SER A 85 -9.37 26.05 22.30
C SER A 85 -10.52 25.05 22.18
N TRP A 86 -10.23 23.80 21.79
CA TRP A 86 -11.24 22.76 21.74
C TRP A 86 -11.74 22.39 23.14
N THR A 87 -13.05 22.21 23.27
CA THR A 87 -13.69 21.82 24.53
C THR A 87 -14.10 20.36 24.45
N ALA A 88 -13.63 19.57 25.42
CA ALA A 88 -14.01 18.17 25.55
C ALA A 88 -15.56 18.01 25.64
N PRO A 89 -16.14 17.00 24.98
CA PRO A 89 -17.59 16.80 24.95
C PRO A 89 -18.12 16.40 26.33
N ALA A 90 -19.42 16.65 26.55
CA ALA A 90 -20.08 16.25 27.79
C ALA A 90 -19.94 14.74 28.04
N GLY A 91 -19.71 14.36 29.31
CA GLY A 91 -19.48 12.96 29.69
C GLY A 91 -18.05 12.47 29.49
N THR A 92 -17.14 13.33 29.04
CA THR A 92 -15.70 13.07 29.02
C THR A 92 -14.96 14.00 29.98
N ARG A 93 -13.74 13.62 30.37
CA ARG A 93 -12.83 14.44 31.17
C ARG A 93 -11.37 14.09 30.87
N TRP A 94 -10.46 14.99 31.22
CA TRP A 94 -9.04 14.71 31.25
C TRP A 94 -8.69 14.00 32.56
N ASP A 95 -8.04 12.83 32.47
CA ASP A 95 -7.67 12.02 33.64
C ASP A 95 -6.40 11.21 33.34
N GLN A 96 -5.88 10.50 34.36
CA GLN A 96 -4.78 9.55 34.16
C GLN A 96 -5.17 8.46 33.15
N PRO A 97 -4.20 7.92 32.39
CA PRO A 97 -4.46 6.81 31.49
C PRO A 97 -5.18 5.63 32.15
N PRO A 98 -6.20 5.05 31.49
CA PRO A 98 -6.97 3.94 32.05
C PRO A 98 -6.07 2.73 32.28
N ARG A 99 -6.24 2.08 33.45
CA ARG A 99 -5.57 0.80 33.76
C ARG A 99 -6.19 -0.38 33.02
N GLU A 100 -7.49 -0.33 32.81
CA GLU A 100 -8.24 -1.33 32.06
C GLU A 100 -8.40 -0.84 30.62
N LEU A 101 -7.84 -1.58 29.68
CA LEU A 101 -7.91 -1.28 28.25
C LEU A 101 -8.75 -2.35 27.53
N PRO A 102 -9.42 -1.99 26.42
CA PRO A 102 -10.24 -2.95 25.68
C PRO A 102 -9.38 -4.10 25.17
N GLU A 103 -9.78 -5.35 25.38
CA GLU A 103 -8.95 -6.54 25.14
C GLU A 103 -8.26 -6.56 23.77
N ARG A 104 -9.02 -6.26 22.70
CA ARG A 104 -8.54 -6.35 21.31
C ARG A 104 -7.52 -5.28 20.92
N VAL A 105 -7.71 -4.05 21.40
CA VAL A 105 -6.86 -2.91 21.01
C VAL A 105 -5.94 -2.44 22.14
N GLY A 106 -6.10 -3.01 23.33
CA GLY A 106 -5.41 -2.66 24.56
C GLY A 106 -3.91 -2.84 24.48
N PRO A 107 -3.36 -3.92 23.89
CA PRO A 107 -1.92 -4.04 23.69
C PRO A 107 -1.32 -2.87 22.90
N ARG A 108 -2.00 -2.45 21.82
CA ARG A 108 -1.54 -1.30 21.01
C ARG A 108 -1.70 0.02 21.78
N ALA A 109 -2.84 0.23 22.42
CA ALA A 109 -3.11 1.41 23.24
C ALA A 109 -2.09 1.55 24.39
N ALA A 110 -1.77 0.46 25.10
CA ALA A 110 -0.78 0.45 26.18
C ALA A 110 0.63 0.80 25.66
N THR A 111 1.01 0.25 24.51
CA THR A 111 2.29 0.58 23.87
C THR A 111 2.38 2.07 23.57
N TRP A 112 1.35 2.63 22.94
CA TRP A 112 1.31 4.06 22.62
C TRP A 112 1.34 4.94 23.87
N LEU A 113 0.53 4.61 24.89
CA LEU A 113 0.49 5.36 26.15
C LEU A 113 1.84 5.35 26.86
N GLY A 114 2.53 4.21 26.90
CA GLY A 114 3.87 4.12 27.47
C GLY A 114 4.90 5.00 26.74
N GLU A 115 4.86 5.02 25.40
CA GLU A 115 5.71 5.90 24.59
C GLU A 115 5.43 7.38 24.88
N TRP A 116 4.15 7.76 24.93
CA TRP A 116 3.72 9.13 25.18
C TRP A 116 4.01 9.62 26.61
N GLU A 117 3.80 8.77 27.63
CA GLU A 117 4.11 9.09 29.03
C GLU A 117 5.61 9.30 29.25
N THR A 118 6.44 8.48 28.59
CA THR A 118 7.90 8.54 28.75
C THR A 118 8.57 9.58 27.85
N GLY A 119 7.85 10.09 26.85
CA GLY A 119 8.43 10.92 25.79
C GLY A 119 9.47 10.17 24.97
N ALA A 120 9.32 8.84 24.83
CA ALA A 120 10.23 8.02 24.06
C ALA A 120 10.22 8.45 22.59
N GLU A 121 11.38 8.35 21.93
CA GLU A 121 11.42 8.52 20.49
C GLU A 121 10.54 7.46 19.81
N PRO A 122 9.77 7.83 18.77
CA PRO A 122 9.05 6.86 17.97
C PRO A 122 9.99 5.74 17.49
N PRO A 123 9.58 4.46 17.58
CA PRO A 123 10.31 3.34 17.01
C PRO A 123 10.71 3.59 15.55
N PRO A 124 11.86 3.06 15.09
CA PRO A 124 12.37 3.33 13.75
C PRO A 124 11.39 3.02 12.61
N LEU A 125 10.61 1.95 12.74
CA LEU A 125 9.63 1.52 11.74
C LEU A 125 8.35 2.36 11.73
N ARG A 126 8.19 3.33 12.65
CA ARG A 126 6.98 4.15 12.70
C ARG A 126 6.82 4.97 11.45
N PRO A 127 5.71 4.82 10.70
CA PRO A 127 5.47 5.61 9.51
C PRO A 127 5.56 7.11 9.80
N ARG A 128 6.05 7.88 8.84
CA ARG A 128 6.28 9.32 9.01
C ARG A 128 4.97 10.09 9.26
N TRP A 129 3.85 9.56 8.78
CA TRP A 129 2.50 10.08 9.01
C TRP A 129 1.85 9.62 10.32
N ALA A 130 2.53 8.79 11.12
CA ALA A 130 2.09 8.40 12.45
C ALA A 130 2.85 9.15 13.56
N ARG A 131 3.41 10.33 13.24
CA ARG A 131 4.23 11.15 14.15
C ARG A 131 3.61 12.53 14.32
N PRO A 132 3.60 13.11 15.54
CA PRO A 132 3.04 14.44 15.78
C PRO A 132 3.57 15.50 14.80
N GLY A 133 2.67 16.39 14.36
CA GLY A 133 3.00 17.51 13.46
C GLY A 133 3.23 17.13 11.99
N TRP A 134 3.16 15.85 11.60
CA TRP A 134 3.29 15.43 10.20
C TRP A 134 2.24 16.10 9.30
N HIS A 135 0.98 16.13 9.76
CA HIS A 135 -0.17 16.57 8.97
C HIS A 135 -0.09 18.06 8.66
N ALA A 136 0.37 18.88 9.62
CA ALA A 136 0.59 20.30 9.41
C ALA A 136 1.67 20.55 8.35
N ARG A 137 2.78 19.81 8.39
CA ARG A 137 3.84 19.90 7.37
C ARG A 137 3.35 19.47 5.99
N ALA A 138 2.65 18.33 5.91
CA ALA A 138 2.08 17.83 4.66
C ALA A 138 1.08 18.84 4.08
N THR A 139 0.17 19.36 4.90
CA THR A 139 -0.82 20.38 4.49
C THR A 139 -0.15 21.64 3.95
N ALA A 140 0.87 22.15 4.63
CA ALA A 140 1.61 23.32 4.18
C ALA A 140 2.33 23.07 2.85
N TRP A 141 2.97 21.91 2.71
CA TRP A 141 3.66 21.49 1.49
C TRP A 141 2.71 21.34 0.31
N ILE A 142 1.56 20.67 0.49
CA ILE A 142 0.54 20.49 -0.56
C ILE A 142 0.04 21.86 -1.04
N ARG A 143 -0.29 22.77 -0.10
CA ARG A 143 -0.79 24.10 -0.45
C ARG A 143 0.26 24.92 -1.20
N ALA A 144 1.52 24.90 -0.74
CA ALA A 144 2.63 25.60 -1.40
C ALA A 144 2.88 25.07 -2.82
N ALA A 145 2.92 23.74 -2.99
CA ALA A 145 3.11 23.10 -4.29
C ALA A 145 1.98 23.45 -5.27
N LEU A 146 0.72 23.46 -4.82
CA LEU A 146 -0.42 23.84 -5.65
C LEU A 146 -0.42 25.33 -6.02
N GLU A 147 0.01 26.21 -5.11
CA GLU A 147 0.19 27.63 -5.38
C GLU A 147 1.28 27.86 -6.44
N GLU A 148 2.44 27.21 -6.30
CA GLU A 148 3.53 27.28 -7.26
C GLU A 148 3.13 26.76 -8.64
N ALA A 149 2.30 25.71 -8.68
CA ALA A 149 1.72 25.17 -9.91
C ALA A 149 0.58 26.04 -10.50
N GLY A 150 0.24 27.19 -9.90
CA GLY A 150 -0.80 28.11 -10.37
C GLY A 150 -2.24 27.59 -10.22
N ARG A 151 -2.45 26.59 -9.36
CA ARG A 151 -3.73 25.90 -9.14
C ARG A 151 -4.02 25.73 -7.64
N PRO A 152 -4.17 26.84 -6.89
CA PRO A 152 -4.25 26.81 -5.43
C PRO A 152 -5.34 25.87 -4.91
N ALA A 153 -5.08 25.26 -3.74
CA ALA A 153 -6.03 24.40 -3.07
C ALA A 153 -7.34 25.16 -2.75
N ALA A 154 -8.47 24.54 -3.06
CA ALA A 154 -9.81 25.00 -2.72
C ALA A 154 -10.38 24.12 -1.61
N GLY A 155 -10.67 24.73 -0.45
CA GLY A 155 -11.27 24.02 0.68
C GLY A 155 -10.30 23.18 1.51
N GLU A 156 -10.85 22.12 2.09
CA GLU A 156 -10.16 21.19 2.99
C GLU A 156 -9.28 20.19 2.22
N ILE A 157 -8.21 19.73 2.86
CA ILE A 157 -7.43 18.58 2.41
C ILE A 157 -8.06 17.35 3.05
N GLU A 158 -8.67 16.50 2.23
CA GLU A 158 -9.47 15.38 2.71
C GLU A 158 -8.61 14.13 2.82
N MET A 159 -8.33 13.66 4.03
CA MET A 159 -7.70 12.36 4.22
C MET A 159 -8.60 11.25 3.69
N ARG A 160 -8.05 10.41 2.80
CA ARG A 160 -8.77 9.30 2.15
C ARG A 160 -8.29 7.94 2.65
N ARG A 161 -7.02 7.82 3.03
CA ARG A 161 -6.45 6.58 3.60
C ARG A 161 -5.31 6.90 4.54
N LEU A 162 -5.18 6.13 5.62
CA LEU A 162 -4.07 6.20 6.57
C LEU A 162 -3.89 4.80 7.16
N TRP A 163 -2.74 4.18 6.91
CA TRP A 163 -2.44 2.80 7.31
C TRP A 163 -0.92 2.55 7.24
N GLY A 164 -0.46 1.31 7.42
CA GLY A 164 0.96 0.98 7.58
C GLY A 164 1.86 1.34 6.40
N ILE A 165 1.31 1.38 5.17
CA ILE A 165 2.11 1.54 3.95
C ILE A 165 1.83 2.83 3.14
N SER A 166 0.85 3.63 3.51
CA SER A 166 0.72 4.98 2.94
C SER A 166 -0.21 5.88 3.76
N ALA A 167 -0.13 7.18 3.48
CA ALA A 167 -1.21 8.12 3.77
C ALA A 167 -1.64 8.80 2.46
N ILE A 168 -2.93 8.86 2.20
CA ILE A 168 -3.50 9.39 0.95
C ILE A 168 -4.48 10.50 1.29
N ALA A 169 -4.36 11.65 0.61
CA ALA A 169 -5.29 12.76 0.72
C ALA A 169 -5.74 13.27 -0.66
N ARG A 170 -6.96 13.80 -0.71
CA ARG A 170 -7.55 14.42 -1.89
C ARG A 170 -7.70 15.92 -1.66
N VAL A 171 -7.37 16.71 -2.67
CA VAL A 171 -7.43 18.17 -2.60
C VAL A 171 -8.12 18.72 -3.84
N ALA A 172 -9.24 19.41 -3.66
CA ALA A 172 -9.84 20.19 -4.73
C ALA A 172 -8.98 21.42 -5.03
N THR A 173 -8.94 21.86 -6.29
CA THR A 173 -8.18 23.05 -6.73
C THR A 173 -9.15 24.14 -7.17
N ALA A 174 -8.74 25.41 -7.07
CA ALA A 174 -9.58 26.56 -7.41
C ALA A 174 -10.01 26.59 -8.88
N GLY A 175 -9.27 25.93 -9.77
CA GLY A 175 -9.61 25.76 -11.18
C GLY A 175 -10.66 24.68 -11.47
N GLY A 176 -11.19 24.00 -10.43
CA GLY A 176 -12.16 22.92 -10.57
C GLY A 176 -11.53 21.53 -10.83
N GLY A 177 -10.21 21.40 -10.74
CA GLY A 177 -9.50 20.11 -10.80
C GLY A 177 -9.29 19.49 -9.42
N THR A 178 -8.72 18.29 -9.39
CA THR A 178 -8.42 17.52 -8.17
C THR A 178 -6.97 17.05 -8.19
N ALA A 179 -6.28 17.19 -7.05
CA ALA A 179 -4.97 16.64 -6.81
C ALA A 179 -5.02 15.53 -5.74
N TRP A 180 -4.15 14.54 -5.89
CA TRP A 180 -3.96 13.44 -4.95
C TRP A 180 -2.58 13.53 -4.31
N PHE A 181 -2.55 13.58 -2.99
CA PHE A 181 -1.34 13.48 -2.20
C PHE A 181 -1.15 12.03 -1.74
N LYS A 182 0.08 11.53 -1.86
CA LYS A 182 0.53 10.26 -1.28
C LYS A 182 1.80 10.49 -0.48
N ALA A 183 1.78 10.12 0.79
CA ALA A 183 3.00 9.87 1.56
C ALA A 183 3.30 8.38 1.52
N VAL A 184 4.49 8.02 1.04
CA VAL A 184 4.87 6.63 0.77
C VAL A 184 5.62 6.00 1.93
N PHE A 185 5.38 4.71 2.14
CA PHE A 185 6.14 3.87 3.05
C PHE A 185 7.64 3.96 2.78
N PRO A 186 8.54 3.94 3.78
CA PRO A 186 9.97 4.01 3.54
C PRO A 186 10.51 2.99 2.53
N GLN A 187 9.96 1.77 2.47
CA GLN A 187 10.38 0.79 1.45
C GLN A 187 9.93 1.15 0.02
N PHE A 188 8.94 2.04 -0.11
CA PHE A 188 8.39 2.52 -1.37
C PHE A 188 8.91 3.92 -1.74
N GLU A 189 9.95 4.44 -1.06
CA GLU A 189 10.51 5.78 -1.34
C GLU A 189 10.91 5.96 -2.81
N VAL A 190 11.29 4.87 -3.49
CA VAL A 190 11.60 4.86 -4.92
C VAL A 190 10.41 5.29 -5.79
N GLU A 191 9.16 5.09 -5.35
CA GLU A 191 7.94 5.47 -6.06
C GLU A 191 7.96 6.96 -6.46
N VAL A 192 8.52 7.80 -5.58
CA VAL A 192 8.64 9.24 -5.81
C VAL A 192 9.51 9.53 -7.04
N ALA A 193 10.66 8.88 -7.13
CA ALA A 193 11.62 9.09 -8.20
C ALA A 193 11.18 8.42 -9.51
N ILE A 194 10.70 7.18 -9.43
CA ILE A 194 10.33 6.39 -10.61
C ILE A 194 9.07 6.92 -11.30
N THR A 195 8.08 7.42 -10.56
CA THR A 195 6.86 7.99 -11.17
C THR A 195 7.19 9.23 -12.00
N ARG A 196 8.06 10.12 -11.49
CA ARG A 196 8.56 11.27 -12.26
C ARG A 196 9.37 10.87 -13.48
N PHE A 197 10.22 9.86 -13.32
CA PHE A 197 11.03 9.36 -14.42
C PHE A 197 10.17 8.78 -15.54
N LEU A 198 9.15 7.99 -15.18
CA LEU A 198 8.19 7.44 -16.14
C LEU A 198 7.37 8.52 -16.82
N GLU A 199 6.91 9.53 -16.08
CA GLU A 199 6.19 10.67 -16.67
C GLU A 199 7.03 11.36 -17.75
N ALA A 200 8.32 11.58 -17.50
CA ALA A 200 9.22 12.19 -18.47
C ALA A 200 9.52 11.29 -19.68
N ALA A 201 9.62 9.97 -19.46
CA ALA A 201 10.00 9.02 -20.49
C ALA A 201 8.84 8.59 -21.39
N ILE A 202 7.65 8.41 -20.81
CA ILE A 202 6.44 7.99 -21.50
C ILE A 202 5.24 8.77 -20.97
N PRO A 203 5.13 10.07 -21.36
CA PRO A 203 3.99 10.89 -20.98
C PRO A 203 2.68 10.19 -21.33
N ASP A 204 1.66 10.40 -20.48
CA ASP A 204 0.33 9.78 -20.58
C ASP A 204 0.18 8.30 -20.21
N ALA A 205 1.26 7.58 -19.91
CA ALA A 205 1.17 6.22 -19.38
C ALA A 205 1.07 6.16 -17.85
N VAL A 206 1.44 7.25 -17.17
CA VAL A 206 1.41 7.41 -15.71
C VAL A 206 0.72 8.73 -15.33
N PRO A 207 0.37 8.94 -14.04
CA PRO A 207 -0.17 10.22 -13.57
C PRO A 207 0.80 11.39 -13.82
N HIS A 208 0.24 12.58 -14.03
CA HIS A 208 1.06 13.79 -14.04
C HIS A 208 1.52 14.14 -12.62
N VAL A 209 2.81 14.43 -12.44
CA VAL A 209 3.38 14.79 -11.14
C VAL A 209 3.39 16.31 -11.00
N ILE A 210 2.54 16.83 -10.11
CA ILE A 210 2.48 18.25 -9.77
C ILE A 210 3.72 18.64 -8.95
N ALA A 211 4.03 17.84 -7.93
CA ALA A 211 5.18 18.04 -7.07
C ALA A 211 5.61 16.73 -6.43
N ALA A 212 6.88 16.67 -6.01
CA ALA A 212 7.46 15.49 -5.40
C ALA A 212 8.59 15.89 -4.45
N ASP A 213 8.69 15.18 -3.33
CA ASP A 213 9.76 15.35 -2.36
C ASP A 213 10.30 13.97 -1.96
N GLY A 214 11.47 13.62 -2.50
CA GLY A 214 12.09 12.32 -2.26
C GLY A 214 12.68 12.18 -0.85
N ASP A 215 13.03 13.28 -0.19
CA ASP A 215 13.62 13.22 1.15
C ASP A 215 12.56 12.80 2.19
N VAL A 216 11.34 13.32 2.05
CA VAL A 216 10.21 12.99 2.94
C VAL A 216 9.26 11.92 2.39
N GLY A 217 9.39 11.51 1.14
CA GLY A 217 8.60 10.44 0.52
C GLY A 217 7.21 10.91 0.09
N TRP A 218 7.10 12.11 -0.50
CA TRP A 218 5.82 12.73 -0.85
C TRP A 218 5.64 12.86 -2.36
N LEU A 219 4.45 12.51 -2.83
CA LEU A 219 3.98 12.72 -4.20
C LEU A 219 2.68 13.51 -4.20
N LEU A 220 2.59 14.49 -5.09
CA LEU A 220 1.36 15.20 -5.42
C LEU A 220 1.09 15.02 -6.91
N LEU A 221 -0.02 14.36 -7.22
CA LEU A 221 -0.38 13.91 -8.56
C LEU A 221 -1.67 14.59 -9.00
N ASP A 222 -1.84 14.82 -10.30
CA ASP A 222 -3.16 15.12 -10.85
C ASP A 222 -4.08 13.91 -10.75
N ALA A 223 -5.37 14.15 -10.51
CA ALA A 223 -6.37 13.13 -10.70
C ALA A 223 -6.39 12.69 -12.18
N VAL A 224 -6.26 11.37 -12.38
CA VAL A 224 -6.28 10.77 -13.71
C VAL A 224 -7.70 10.63 -14.25
N GLY A 225 -8.61 10.18 -13.37
CA GLY A 225 -10.00 9.85 -13.67
C GLY A 225 -10.77 9.64 -12.37
N ALA A 226 -12.05 9.26 -12.48
CA ALA A 226 -12.91 9.06 -11.32
C ALA A 226 -12.63 7.73 -10.61
N GLU A 227 -12.55 6.63 -11.37
CA GLU A 227 -12.47 5.28 -10.81
C GLU A 227 -11.47 4.40 -11.57
N PRO A 228 -10.86 3.39 -10.91
CA PRO A 228 -10.12 2.34 -11.59
C PRO A 228 -10.98 1.50 -12.52
N VAL A 229 -10.36 0.79 -13.47
CA VAL A 229 -11.05 -0.16 -14.35
C VAL A 229 -11.74 -1.26 -13.51
N GLY A 230 -11.05 -1.75 -12.48
CA GLY A 230 -11.64 -2.58 -11.43
C GLY A 230 -12.22 -3.91 -11.88
N SER A 231 -13.12 -4.47 -11.07
CA SER A 231 -13.66 -5.82 -11.25
C SER A 231 -14.63 -5.99 -12.43
N ALA A 232 -15.23 -4.88 -12.88
CA ALA A 232 -16.18 -4.85 -13.98
C ALA A 232 -15.51 -4.61 -15.35
N ALA A 233 -14.17 -4.70 -15.40
CA ALA A 233 -13.38 -4.56 -16.62
C ALA A 233 -13.86 -5.48 -17.75
N THR A 234 -13.99 -4.94 -18.95
CA THR A 234 -14.15 -5.75 -20.17
C THR A 234 -12.83 -6.37 -20.60
N ASP A 235 -12.87 -7.49 -21.33
CA ASP A 235 -11.66 -8.12 -21.89
C ASP A 235 -10.80 -7.13 -22.71
N ASP A 236 -11.43 -6.18 -23.40
CA ASP A 236 -10.74 -5.16 -24.19
C ASP A 236 -9.97 -4.16 -23.30
N GLN A 237 -10.57 -3.73 -22.18
CA GLN A 237 -9.90 -2.89 -21.19
C GLN A 237 -8.73 -3.62 -20.52
N LEU A 238 -8.93 -4.90 -20.19
CA LEU A 238 -7.87 -5.76 -19.63
C LEU A 238 -6.69 -5.89 -20.61
N ALA A 239 -6.98 -6.19 -21.88
CA ALA A 239 -5.95 -6.29 -22.90
C ALA A 239 -5.26 -4.93 -23.16
N ALA A 240 -5.98 -3.82 -23.09
CA ALA A 240 -5.41 -2.48 -23.20
C ALA A 240 -4.45 -2.17 -22.05
N ALA A 241 -4.83 -2.49 -20.81
CA ALA A 241 -3.99 -2.33 -19.63
C ALA A 241 -2.67 -3.13 -19.76
N ILE A 242 -2.77 -4.40 -20.14
CA ILE A 242 -1.59 -5.27 -20.36
C ILE A 242 -0.68 -4.70 -21.44
N ARG A 243 -1.26 -4.27 -22.59
CA ARG A 243 -0.47 -3.61 -23.65
C ARG A 243 0.22 -2.35 -23.14
N ARG A 244 -0.44 -1.55 -22.32
CA ARG A 244 0.14 -0.34 -21.74
C ARG A 244 1.31 -0.65 -20.82
N LEU A 245 1.18 -1.65 -19.94
CA LEU A 245 2.30 -2.09 -19.09
C LEU A 245 3.48 -2.54 -19.94
N VAL A 246 3.23 -3.38 -20.95
CA VAL A 246 4.30 -3.90 -21.83
C VAL A 246 4.94 -2.78 -22.66
N GLN A 247 4.20 -1.75 -23.05
CA GLN A 247 4.80 -0.55 -23.67
C GLN A 247 5.77 0.17 -22.73
N ILE A 248 5.42 0.30 -21.45
CA ILE A 248 6.34 0.85 -20.43
C ILE A 248 7.56 -0.06 -20.32
N GLN A 249 7.36 -1.36 -20.12
CA GLN A 249 8.44 -2.36 -20.05
C GLN A 249 9.36 -2.30 -21.29
N ALA A 250 8.82 -2.19 -22.49
CA ALA A 250 9.60 -2.06 -23.73
C ALA A 250 10.47 -0.79 -23.73
N SER A 251 9.92 0.32 -23.25
CA SER A 251 10.64 1.61 -23.19
C SER A 251 11.73 1.65 -22.12
N MET A 252 11.69 0.73 -21.15
CA MET A 252 12.64 0.65 -20.03
C MET A 252 13.73 -0.42 -20.24
N ALA A 253 13.54 -1.36 -21.16
CA ALA A 253 14.55 -2.37 -21.48
C ALA A 253 15.85 -1.69 -21.97
N GLY A 254 17.00 -2.08 -21.41
CA GLY A 254 18.29 -1.45 -21.71
C GLY A 254 18.57 -0.14 -20.96
N ARG A 255 17.71 0.26 -20.01
CA ARG A 255 17.89 1.45 -19.14
C ARG A 255 18.15 1.07 -17.68
N GLU A 256 18.66 -0.12 -17.43
CA GLU A 256 18.83 -0.70 -16.09
C GLU A 256 19.78 0.14 -15.21
N GLU A 257 20.80 0.76 -15.81
CA GLU A 257 21.70 1.68 -15.09
C GLU A 257 20.99 2.94 -14.61
N GLU A 258 20.10 3.52 -15.42
CA GLU A 258 19.28 4.69 -15.02
C GLU A 258 18.32 4.30 -13.90
N LEU A 259 17.64 3.16 -14.03
CA LEU A 259 16.72 2.65 -13.01
C LEU A 259 17.44 2.37 -11.68
N ARG A 260 18.63 1.76 -11.72
CA ARG A 260 19.46 1.55 -10.51
C ARG A 260 19.88 2.88 -9.88
N ALA A 261 20.21 3.89 -10.68
CA ALA A 261 20.57 5.21 -10.18
C ALA A 261 19.40 5.92 -9.45
N LEU A 262 18.16 5.58 -9.79
CA LEU A 262 16.96 6.06 -9.07
C LEU A 262 16.69 5.28 -7.77
N GLY A 263 17.39 4.17 -7.53
CA GLY A 263 17.16 3.28 -6.38
C GLY A 263 16.16 2.16 -6.65
N VAL A 264 15.77 1.89 -7.91
CA VAL A 264 14.92 0.73 -8.24
C VAL A 264 15.69 -0.55 -7.91
N ALA A 265 15.03 -1.45 -7.17
CA ALA A 265 15.63 -2.68 -6.70
C ALA A 265 15.96 -3.62 -7.87
N ASP A 266 17.18 -4.15 -7.89
CA ASP A 266 17.61 -5.16 -8.85
C ASP A 266 17.26 -6.56 -8.32
N ARG A 267 16.31 -7.23 -8.99
CA ARG A 267 15.70 -8.51 -8.55
C ARG A 267 15.70 -9.53 -9.69
N PRO A 268 16.88 -9.97 -10.15
CA PRO A 268 17.00 -10.83 -11.32
C PRO A 268 16.57 -12.27 -11.01
N LEU A 269 16.11 -13.01 -12.01
CA LEU A 269 15.63 -14.39 -11.84
C LEU A 269 16.65 -15.31 -11.15
N ARG A 270 17.94 -15.14 -11.46
CA ARG A 270 19.05 -15.92 -10.89
C ARG A 270 19.15 -15.83 -9.36
N ARG A 271 18.60 -14.78 -8.74
CA ARG A 271 18.61 -14.58 -7.29
C ARG A 271 17.33 -15.07 -6.60
N LEU A 272 16.25 -15.26 -7.36
CA LEU A 272 14.91 -15.46 -6.80
C LEU A 272 14.82 -16.67 -5.84
N ALA A 273 15.51 -17.77 -6.13
CA ALA A 273 15.52 -18.93 -5.26
C ALA A 273 16.14 -18.64 -3.89
N ASP A 274 17.26 -17.92 -3.88
CA ASP A 274 17.97 -17.57 -2.65
C ASP A 274 17.20 -16.48 -1.88
N ASP A 275 16.58 -15.54 -2.60
CA ASP A 275 15.72 -14.52 -2.01
C ASP A 275 14.45 -15.14 -1.36
N VAL A 276 13.86 -16.20 -1.95
CA VAL A 276 12.75 -16.97 -1.34
C VAL A 276 13.22 -17.68 -0.07
N ALA A 277 14.39 -18.33 -0.10
CA ALA A 277 14.95 -18.98 1.08
C ALA A 277 15.17 -17.97 2.22
N ALA A 278 15.72 -16.80 1.92
CA ALA A 278 15.94 -15.73 2.90
C ALA A 278 14.63 -15.07 3.39
N ALA A 279 13.63 -14.94 2.52
CA ALA A 279 12.30 -14.47 2.91
C ALA A 279 11.68 -15.40 3.96
N MET A 280 11.85 -16.70 3.82
CA MET A 280 11.23 -17.73 4.67
C MET A 280 12.11 -18.20 5.85
N ASP A 281 13.26 -17.56 6.12
CA ASP A 281 14.20 -17.97 7.19
C ASP A 281 13.63 -17.78 8.61
N ASP A 282 12.79 -16.74 8.80
CA ASP A 282 12.02 -16.53 10.03
C ASP A 282 10.54 -16.25 9.69
N PRO A 283 9.73 -17.31 9.51
CA PRO A 283 8.30 -17.16 9.19
C PRO A 283 7.53 -16.43 10.29
N ALA A 284 7.98 -16.48 11.55
CA ALA A 284 7.30 -15.81 12.65
C ALA A 284 7.41 -14.29 12.53
N GLU A 285 8.55 -13.78 12.06
CA GLU A 285 8.75 -12.34 11.84
C GLU A 285 7.80 -11.77 10.77
N ILE A 286 7.52 -12.55 9.73
CA ILE A 286 6.67 -12.14 8.60
C ILE A 286 5.22 -12.60 8.74
N GLU A 287 4.85 -13.15 9.89
CA GLU A 287 3.57 -13.81 10.12
C GLU A 287 3.21 -14.83 9.00
N GLY A 288 4.23 -15.45 8.42
CA GLY A 288 4.13 -16.35 7.28
C GLY A 288 3.61 -17.73 7.67
N PRO A 289 3.42 -18.63 6.69
CA PRO A 289 3.01 -20.00 6.96
C PRO A 289 4.12 -20.78 7.67
N ASP A 290 3.73 -21.70 8.56
CA ASP A 290 4.64 -22.69 9.13
C ASP A 290 4.94 -23.77 8.09
N VAL A 291 6.18 -23.84 7.63
CA VAL A 291 6.62 -24.69 6.52
C VAL A 291 7.76 -25.59 6.98
N ALA A 292 7.60 -26.91 6.76
CA ALA A 292 8.67 -27.86 7.04
C ALA A 292 9.93 -27.54 6.21
N PRO A 293 11.15 -27.57 6.82
CA PRO A 293 12.40 -27.25 6.10
C PRO A 293 12.60 -28.04 4.82
N GLU A 294 12.19 -29.31 4.77
CA GLU A 294 12.29 -30.17 3.59
C GLU A 294 11.37 -29.70 2.45
N ARG A 295 10.18 -29.19 2.78
CA ARG A 295 9.26 -28.64 1.79
C ARG A 295 9.80 -27.32 1.25
N LEU A 296 10.30 -26.44 2.12
CA LEU A 296 10.93 -25.19 1.70
C LEU A 296 12.12 -25.46 0.75
N ALA A 297 12.99 -26.42 1.08
CA ALA A 297 14.10 -26.81 0.20
C ALA A 297 13.61 -27.28 -1.18
N THR A 298 12.52 -28.06 -1.22
CA THR A 298 11.90 -28.53 -2.48
C THR A 298 11.39 -27.35 -3.33
N VAL A 299 10.72 -26.38 -2.69
CA VAL A 299 10.22 -25.17 -3.33
C VAL A 299 11.37 -24.32 -3.87
N VAL A 300 12.40 -24.06 -3.06
CA VAL A 300 13.59 -23.29 -3.45
C VAL A 300 14.31 -23.92 -4.65
N ASP A 301 14.48 -25.24 -4.65
CA ASP A 301 15.08 -25.95 -5.78
C ASP A 301 14.21 -25.90 -7.03
N TRP A 302 12.88 -25.95 -6.88
CA TRP A 302 11.96 -25.77 -8.00
C TRP A 302 12.07 -24.36 -8.58
N VAL A 303 12.06 -23.32 -7.73
CA VAL A 303 12.22 -21.92 -8.13
C VAL A 303 13.52 -21.73 -8.88
N ARG A 304 14.65 -22.28 -8.38
CA ARG A 304 15.95 -22.19 -9.06
C ARG A 304 15.90 -22.74 -10.49
N ARG A 305 15.36 -23.95 -10.67
CA ARG A 305 15.22 -24.57 -12.00
C ARG A 305 14.28 -23.80 -12.93
N GLN A 306 13.21 -23.21 -12.38
CA GLN A 306 12.28 -22.43 -13.18
C GLN A 306 12.88 -21.09 -13.58
N SER A 307 13.61 -20.44 -12.68
CA SER A 307 14.37 -19.23 -12.97
C SER A 307 15.34 -19.45 -14.13
N ASP A 308 16.14 -20.53 -14.08
CA ASP A 308 17.08 -20.88 -15.17
C ASP A 308 16.35 -21.11 -16.51
N TRP A 309 15.18 -21.75 -16.47
CA TRP A 309 14.37 -21.99 -17.66
C TRP A 309 13.79 -20.69 -18.24
N LEU A 310 13.23 -19.82 -17.39
CA LEU A 310 12.62 -18.58 -17.84
C LEU A 310 13.67 -17.59 -18.33
N ASP A 311 14.83 -17.52 -17.69
CA ASP A 311 15.98 -16.73 -18.13
C ASP A 311 16.45 -17.16 -19.54
N ALA A 312 16.48 -18.48 -19.80
CA ALA A 312 16.83 -19.03 -21.11
C ALA A 312 15.83 -18.71 -22.24
N VAL A 313 14.63 -18.18 -21.93
CA VAL A 313 13.69 -17.67 -22.94
C VAL A 313 14.29 -16.48 -23.67
N GLY A 314 15.09 -15.65 -22.99
CA GLY A 314 15.83 -14.54 -23.61
C GLY A 314 15.00 -13.27 -23.82
N LEU A 315 13.98 -13.03 -22.99
CA LEU A 315 13.39 -11.70 -22.85
C LEU A 315 14.34 -10.82 -22.02
N PRO A 316 14.57 -9.55 -22.41
CA PRO A 316 15.43 -8.66 -21.64
C PRO A 316 14.81 -8.34 -20.27
N GLU A 317 15.66 -8.20 -19.25
CA GLU A 317 15.23 -7.59 -17.98
C GLU A 317 14.76 -6.15 -18.25
N THR A 318 13.80 -5.69 -17.45
CA THR A 318 13.18 -4.37 -17.58
C THR A 318 12.57 -3.94 -16.26
N LEU A 319 11.99 -2.74 -16.22
CA LEU A 319 11.16 -2.28 -15.12
C LEU A 319 9.86 -3.11 -15.05
N VAL A 320 9.69 -3.86 -13.98
CA VAL A 320 8.39 -4.44 -13.59
C VAL A 320 7.68 -3.50 -12.62
N HIS A 321 6.35 -3.51 -12.65
CA HIS A 321 5.53 -2.70 -11.75
C HIS A 321 5.56 -3.23 -10.31
N GLY A 322 5.56 -4.55 -10.16
CA GLY A 322 5.57 -5.23 -8.87
C GLY A 322 4.20 -5.37 -8.19
N ASP A 323 3.19 -4.64 -8.64
CA ASP A 323 1.80 -4.69 -8.11
C ASP A 323 0.76 -4.39 -9.21
N PHE A 324 0.96 -4.96 -10.40
CA PHE A 324 0.09 -4.68 -11.54
C PHE A 324 -1.22 -5.49 -11.48
N HIS A 325 -2.32 -4.81 -11.15
CA HIS A 325 -3.67 -5.36 -11.17
C HIS A 325 -4.71 -4.31 -11.59
N VAL A 326 -5.96 -4.73 -11.82
CA VAL A 326 -7.02 -3.89 -12.40
C VAL A 326 -7.43 -2.65 -11.59
N PHE A 327 -7.07 -2.58 -10.31
CA PHE A 327 -7.33 -1.41 -9.47
C PHE A 327 -6.18 -0.38 -9.51
N ASN A 328 -5.03 -0.74 -10.09
CA ASN A 328 -3.91 0.16 -10.37
C ASN A 328 -3.91 0.66 -11.83
N VAL A 329 -5.08 0.57 -12.49
CA VAL A 329 -5.30 1.07 -13.85
C VAL A 329 -6.50 1.98 -13.86
N ILE A 330 -6.33 3.21 -14.35
CA ILE A 330 -7.41 4.19 -14.55
C ILE A 330 -7.47 4.56 -16.02
N GLU A 331 -8.65 4.66 -16.61
CA GLU A 331 -8.80 5.14 -17.98
C GLU A 331 -8.87 6.67 -18.04
N ARG A 332 -8.01 7.27 -18.87
CA ARG A 332 -8.07 8.69 -19.22
C ARG A 332 -8.29 8.83 -20.72
N HIS A 333 -9.45 9.35 -21.12
CA HIS A 333 -9.83 9.51 -22.52
C HIS A 333 -9.77 8.20 -23.34
N GLY A 334 -10.11 7.06 -22.72
CA GLY A 334 -10.08 5.73 -23.34
C GLY A 334 -8.70 5.07 -23.39
N GLU A 335 -7.70 5.69 -22.77
CA GLU A 335 -6.33 5.17 -22.69
C GLU A 335 -5.99 4.77 -21.25
N PRO A 336 -5.36 3.59 -21.02
CA PRO A 336 -5.00 3.16 -19.67
C PRO A 336 -3.85 3.97 -19.09
N VAL A 337 -3.99 4.45 -17.86
CA VAL A 337 -2.94 5.08 -17.08
C VAL A 337 -2.65 4.19 -15.89
N ILE A 338 -1.39 3.80 -15.73
CA ILE A 338 -0.93 2.89 -14.69
C ILE A 338 -0.43 3.72 -13.51
N ILE A 339 -1.02 3.47 -12.34
CA ILE A 339 -0.77 4.20 -11.10
C ILE A 339 -0.08 3.30 -10.07
N ASP A 340 0.36 3.87 -8.96
CA ASP A 340 0.87 3.13 -7.80
C ASP A 340 2.14 2.30 -8.07
N TRP A 341 3.25 2.99 -8.36
CA TRP A 341 4.55 2.37 -8.57
C TRP A 341 5.28 2.15 -7.24
N SER A 342 4.63 1.50 -6.27
CA SER A 342 5.16 1.25 -4.92
C SER A 342 6.28 0.22 -4.90
N ASP A 343 6.15 -0.85 -5.69
CA ASP A 343 7.02 -2.04 -5.67
C ASP A 343 7.86 -2.27 -6.96
N PRO A 344 8.33 -1.22 -7.67
CA PRO A 344 9.01 -1.41 -8.93
C PRO A 344 10.34 -2.12 -8.71
N ALA A 345 10.68 -2.96 -9.67
CA ALA A 345 11.97 -3.64 -9.68
C ALA A 345 12.50 -3.77 -11.10
N ILE A 346 13.80 -4.01 -11.22
CA ILE A 346 14.42 -4.46 -12.46
C ILE A 346 14.37 -5.98 -12.43
N SER A 347 13.59 -6.59 -13.33
CA SER A 347 13.41 -8.04 -13.39
C SER A 347 12.86 -8.51 -14.74
N HIS A 348 12.52 -9.79 -14.83
CA HIS A 348 11.92 -10.38 -16.01
C HIS A 348 10.47 -9.89 -16.20
N PRO A 349 10.06 -9.40 -17.39
CA PRO A 349 8.78 -8.70 -17.61
C PRO A 349 7.53 -9.53 -17.26
N LEU A 350 7.64 -10.86 -17.35
CA LEU A 350 6.56 -11.79 -16.98
C LEU A 350 6.33 -11.92 -15.47
N LEU A 351 7.11 -11.30 -14.58
CA LEU A 351 6.81 -11.38 -13.14
C LEU A 351 5.61 -10.53 -12.70
N ASP A 352 5.21 -9.54 -13.50
CA ASP A 352 3.98 -8.76 -13.27
C ASP A 352 2.68 -9.58 -13.46
N VAL A 353 2.77 -10.82 -13.95
CA VAL A 353 1.60 -11.72 -13.99
C VAL A 353 1.18 -12.19 -12.61
N GLY A 354 2.08 -12.09 -11.62
CA GLY A 354 1.86 -12.50 -10.24
C GLY A 354 0.71 -11.74 -9.60
N PRO A 355 0.82 -10.41 -9.42
CA PRO A 355 -0.27 -9.59 -8.89
C PRO A 355 -1.56 -9.73 -9.71
N TRP A 356 -1.48 -9.74 -11.04
CA TRP A 356 -2.65 -9.81 -11.90
C TRP A 356 -3.48 -11.09 -11.74
N PHE A 357 -2.85 -12.27 -11.76
CA PHE A 357 -3.55 -13.54 -11.61
C PHE A 357 -3.72 -13.97 -10.14
N GLY A 358 -2.90 -13.43 -9.24
CA GLY A 358 -2.98 -13.65 -7.80
C GLY A 358 -3.99 -12.76 -7.09
N HIS A 359 -4.43 -11.67 -7.74
CA HIS A 359 -5.42 -10.77 -7.16
C HIS A 359 -6.74 -11.54 -6.85
N PRO A 360 -7.32 -11.42 -5.64
CA PRO A 360 -8.51 -12.18 -5.24
C PRO A 360 -9.72 -11.97 -6.16
N VAL A 361 -9.77 -10.80 -6.78
CA VAL A 361 -10.75 -10.46 -7.82
C VAL A 361 -10.13 -10.72 -9.17
N ALA A 362 -10.45 -11.89 -9.75
CA ALA A 362 -9.89 -12.32 -11.02
C ALA A 362 -10.37 -11.41 -12.18
N PRO A 363 -9.44 -10.84 -12.97
CA PRO A 363 -9.80 -9.98 -14.08
C PRO A 363 -10.12 -10.82 -15.33
N GLY A 364 -11.42 -11.06 -15.57
CA GLY A 364 -11.91 -11.67 -16.81
C GLY A 364 -11.38 -13.08 -17.10
N ASP A 365 -11.33 -13.45 -18.37
CA ASP A 365 -10.81 -14.76 -18.80
C ASP A 365 -9.27 -14.81 -18.71
N PRO A 366 -8.69 -15.73 -17.90
CA PRO A 366 -7.25 -15.77 -17.73
C PRO A 366 -6.47 -16.18 -18.99
N GLY A 367 -7.08 -16.94 -19.89
CA GLY A 367 -6.49 -17.33 -21.17
C GLY A 367 -6.37 -16.15 -22.13
N ARG A 368 -7.37 -15.26 -22.14
CA ARG A 368 -7.34 -13.99 -22.90
C ARG A 368 -6.29 -13.02 -22.38
N SER A 369 -6.19 -12.85 -21.06
CA SER A 369 -5.12 -12.04 -20.44
C SER A 369 -3.75 -12.60 -20.80
N TRP A 370 -3.57 -13.92 -20.72
CA TRP A 370 -2.32 -14.57 -21.11
C TRP A 370 -1.99 -14.35 -22.60
N ALA A 371 -2.96 -14.51 -23.49
CA ALA A 371 -2.78 -14.24 -24.92
C ALA A 371 -2.39 -12.78 -25.19
N ALA A 372 -3.03 -11.82 -24.50
CA ALA A 372 -2.71 -10.40 -24.61
C ALA A 372 -1.27 -10.08 -24.16
N TRP A 373 -0.79 -10.73 -23.09
CA TRP A 373 0.59 -10.60 -22.66
C TRP A 373 1.58 -11.11 -23.70
N LEU A 374 1.36 -12.31 -24.22
CA LEU A 374 2.26 -12.90 -25.22
C LEU A 374 2.28 -12.08 -26.51
N ASP A 375 1.12 -11.60 -26.95
CA ASP A 375 1.00 -10.71 -28.10
C ASP A 375 1.80 -9.42 -27.90
N ALA A 376 1.61 -8.75 -26.76
CA ALA A 376 2.32 -7.52 -26.45
C ALA A 376 3.83 -7.73 -26.29
N LEU A 377 4.26 -8.77 -25.56
CA LEU A 377 5.67 -9.08 -25.30
C LEU A 377 6.44 -9.51 -26.54
N SER A 378 5.74 -9.99 -27.59
CA SER A 378 6.37 -10.32 -28.87
C SER A 378 7.09 -9.12 -29.52
N SER A 379 6.74 -7.90 -29.12
CA SER A 379 7.45 -6.67 -29.53
C SER A 379 8.82 -6.47 -28.88
N ILE A 380 9.07 -7.15 -27.74
CA ILE A 380 10.29 -7.02 -26.94
C ILE A 380 11.21 -8.23 -27.14
N GLY A 381 10.66 -9.42 -27.35
CA GLY A 381 11.46 -10.62 -27.59
C GLY A 381 10.65 -11.91 -27.80
N PRO A 382 11.32 -13.08 -27.78
CA PRO A 382 10.68 -14.36 -28.08
C PRO A 382 9.71 -14.78 -26.98
N VAL A 383 8.52 -15.24 -27.39
CA VAL A 383 7.45 -15.69 -26.46
C VAL A 383 6.96 -17.11 -26.73
N ASP A 384 7.42 -17.76 -27.81
CA ASP A 384 6.91 -19.08 -28.20
C ASP A 384 7.20 -20.16 -27.16
N ALA A 385 8.35 -20.08 -26.51
CA ALA A 385 8.76 -21.03 -25.47
C ALA A 385 7.86 -20.99 -24.22
N VAL A 386 7.16 -19.87 -23.98
CA VAL A 386 6.27 -19.71 -22.81
C VAL A 386 4.79 -19.86 -23.18
N ARG A 387 4.42 -20.02 -24.45
CA ARG A 387 3.02 -19.96 -24.91
C ARG A 387 2.07 -20.88 -24.14
N GLY A 388 2.51 -22.10 -23.82
CA GLY A 388 1.75 -23.10 -23.05
C GLY A 388 2.05 -23.15 -21.55
N GLU A 389 2.87 -22.23 -21.02
CA GLU A 389 3.55 -22.38 -19.73
C GLU A 389 3.03 -21.39 -18.66
N ARG A 390 1.81 -20.88 -18.82
CA ARG A 390 1.22 -19.86 -17.93
C ARG A 390 1.33 -20.22 -16.44
N GLU A 391 0.94 -21.44 -16.06
CA GLU A 391 0.98 -21.87 -14.65
C GLU A 391 2.40 -21.91 -14.10
N ARG A 392 3.36 -22.32 -14.93
CA ARG A 392 4.77 -22.38 -14.55
C ARG A 392 5.35 -20.99 -14.31
N VAL A 393 5.06 -20.05 -15.23
CA VAL A 393 5.43 -18.63 -15.08
C VAL A 393 4.74 -18.01 -13.86
N PHE A 394 3.46 -18.31 -13.65
CA PHE A 394 2.72 -17.79 -12.50
C PHE A 394 3.28 -18.29 -11.16
N GLY A 395 3.79 -19.53 -11.09
CA GLY A 395 4.50 -20.00 -9.91
C GLY A 395 5.77 -19.19 -9.61
N LEU A 396 6.59 -18.87 -10.62
CA LEU A 396 7.73 -17.96 -10.45
C LEU A 396 7.32 -16.54 -10.04
N ALA A 397 6.27 -16.00 -10.66
CA ALA A 397 5.75 -14.70 -10.29
C ALA A 397 5.20 -14.67 -8.85
N SER A 398 4.63 -15.79 -8.39
CA SER A 398 4.20 -15.95 -6.99
C SER A 398 5.40 -15.99 -6.04
N ALA A 399 6.51 -16.66 -6.41
CA ALA A 399 7.76 -16.58 -5.65
C ALA A 399 8.31 -15.16 -5.57
N PHE A 400 8.23 -14.40 -6.67
CA PHE A 400 8.65 -12.99 -6.69
C PHE A 400 7.79 -12.15 -5.74
N GLN A 401 6.47 -12.34 -5.74
CA GLN A 401 5.56 -11.61 -4.85
C GLN A 401 5.72 -12.01 -3.38
N LEU A 402 5.94 -13.29 -3.09
CA LEU A 402 6.26 -13.76 -1.74
C LEU A 402 7.44 -12.97 -1.13
N VAL A 403 8.50 -12.77 -1.92
CA VAL A 403 9.66 -11.98 -1.48
C VAL A 403 9.29 -10.50 -1.24
N SER A 404 8.46 -9.90 -2.10
CA SER A 404 7.99 -8.52 -1.92
C SER A 404 7.20 -8.38 -0.62
N TYR A 405 6.19 -9.21 -0.41
CA TYR A 405 5.34 -9.16 0.80
C TYR A 405 6.12 -9.45 2.08
N ALA A 406 7.06 -10.40 2.05
CA ALA A 406 7.93 -10.65 3.20
C ALA A 406 8.76 -9.40 3.56
N ALA A 407 9.28 -8.67 2.57
CA ALA A 407 10.00 -7.43 2.80
C ALA A 407 9.09 -6.34 3.38
N ILE A 408 7.88 -6.15 2.81
CA ILE A 408 6.88 -5.18 3.29
C ILE A 408 6.55 -5.44 4.76
N VAL A 409 6.22 -6.69 5.11
CA VAL A 409 5.86 -7.06 6.48
C VAL A 409 7.01 -6.80 7.46
N ARG A 410 8.26 -7.09 7.08
CA ARG A 410 9.42 -6.76 7.93
C ARG A 410 9.58 -5.26 8.16
N GLY A 411 9.22 -4.43 7.19
CA GLY A 411 9.30 -2.97 7.31
C GLY A 411 8.15 -2.34 8.09
N LEU A 412 7.07 -3.08 8.35
CA LEU A 412 5.96 -2.60 9.15
C LEU A 412 6.28 -2.70 10.65
N GLU A 413 5.80 -1.71 11.42
CA GLU A 413 5.73 -1.87 12.88
C GLU A 413 4.97 -3.17 13.21
N PRO A 414 5.40 -3.96 14.22
CA PRO A 414 4.77 -5.23 14.55
C PRO A 414 3.24 -5.16 14.69
N ALA A 415 2.71 -4.07 15.23
CA ALA A 415 1.27 -3.87 15.39
C ALA A 415 0.49 -3.69 14.07
N ASN A 416 1.17 -3.47 12.94
CA ASN A 416 0.57 -3.25 11.62
C ASN A 416 0.86 -4.38 10.62
N ARG A 417 1.66 -5.38 10.99
CA ARG A 417 2.08 -6.48 10.09
C ARG A 417 0.91 -7.27 9.52
N TYR A 418 -0.14 -7.47 10.32
CA TYR A 418 -1.39 -8.11 9.92
C TYR A 418 -2.04 -7.49 8.66
N GLN A 419 -1.75 -6.22 8.36
CA GLN A 419 -2.36 -5.52 7.23
C GLN A 419 -1.88 -6.08 5.88
N LEU A 420 -0.69 -6.68 5.84
CA LEU A 420 -0.05 -7.17 4.63
C LEU A 420 0.45 -8.63 4.74
N SER A 421 0.40 -9.25 5.92
CA SER A 421 0.86 -10.64 6.12
C SER A 421 0.11 -11.68 5.30
N ASP A 422 -1.16 -11.42 4.96
CA ASP A 422 -1.94 -12.36 4.15
C ASP A 422 -1.35 -12.54 2.77
N GLY A 423 -0.74 -11.51 2.18
CA GLY A 423 -0.03 -11.65 0.91
C GLY A 423 1.14 -12.64 0.98
N VAL A 424 1.84 -12.75 2.10
CA VAL A 424 2.88 -13.78 2.31
C VAL A 424 2.26 -15.18 2.22
N ARG A 425 1.14 -15.40 2.92
CA ARG A 425 0.45 -16.70 2.95
C ARG A 425 -0.16 -17.05 1.60
N ASP A 426 -0.79 -16.09 0.96
CA ASP A 426 -1.47 -16.27 -0.34
C ASP A 426 -0.46 -16.59 -1.44
N PHE A 427 0.62 -15.81 -1.56
CA PHE A 427 1.64 -16.06 -2.57
C PHE A 427 2.49 -17.31 -2.28
N TRP A 428 2.69 -17.66 -1.01
CA TRP A 428 3.22 -18.98 -0.65
C TRP A 428 2.30 -20.10 -1.14
N GLY A 429 1.00 -20.03 -0.85
CA GLY A 429 0.02 -21.04 -1.28
C GLY A 429 -0.05 -21.17 -2.80
N LEU A 430 -0.02 -20.05 -3.53
CA LEU A 430 0.04 -20.03 -4.98
C LEU A 430 1.33 -20.65 -5.54
N LEU A 431 2.48 -20.36 -4.93
CA LEU A 431 3.76 -20.97 -5.30
C LEU A 431 3.76 -22.47 -5.02
N ASP A 432 3.43 -22.86 -3.80
CA ASP A 432 3.51 -24.24 -3.31
C ASP A 432 2.63 -25.19 -4.10
N ALA A 433 1.42 -24.75 -4.49
CA ALA A 433 0.48 -25.52 -5.31
C ALA A 433 1.03 -25.90 -6.71
N ARG A 434 2.10 -25.25 -7.17
CA ARG A 434 2.73 -25.47 -8.48
C ARG A 434 4.04 -26.25 -8.39
N VAL A 435 4.49 -26.56 -7.17
CA VAL A 435 5.70 -27.31 -6.89
C VAL A 435 5.33 -28.79 -6.70
N PRO A 436 5.86 -29.72 -7.52
CA PRO A 436 5.54 -31.15 -7.46
C PRO A 436 5.81 -31.86 -6.13
#